data_AF-A0A1T3CRN7-F1
#
_entry.id   AF-A0A1T3CRN7-F1
#
_cell.length_a   1.000
_cell.length_b   1.000
_cell.length_c   1.000
_cell.angle_alpha   90.00
_cell.angle_beta   90.00
_cell.angle_gamma   90.00
#
_symmetry.space_group_name_H-M   'P 1'
#
loop_
_entity.id
_entity.type
_entity.pdbx_description
1 polymer ?
#
loop_
_entity_poly.entity_id
_entity_poly.type
_entity_poly.pdbx_seq_one_letter_code
_entity_poly.pdbx_strand_id
1 'polypeptide(L)'
;MSSPGKLRFPESLFTSRHDEATVVLRRLMEDNHDQNRLLYKEVLHNHVQHGLLAAYYLGSSGARLRELFSEEIKELEPREESKREKITTELVLDELLGHKENELDFIIYFEQQRSNSGVYVQEALQYWILDREKEFLPAFIGGYAHPLIMFADAVELGSSMLAFDALALTATDWSPLTTLVTMNLPPPETCSNSLLEILDKIRNDSSFEHVVPSPGIQHIAEILHNGPATAAIIKYLGIGNEYISRPEFNLQVTGEMVEVAIYLLMCTHVPEAPTFDFYLNHNLTGDQ
;
A
#
# COMPACT_ATOMS: atom_id res chain seq x y z
N MET A 1 -15.75 4.47 23.69
CA MET A 1 -14.84 4.99 22.66
C MET A 1 -13.43 4.81 23.20
N SER A 2 -12.70 3.82 22.70
CA SER A 2 -11.25 3.75 22.92
C SER A 2 -10.63 5.01 22.33
N SER A 3 -9.62 5.58 22.98
CA SER A 3 -8.78 6.60 22.33
C SER A 3 -8.29 6.03 21.00
N PRO A 4 -8.32 6.79 19.89
CA PRO A 4 -7.61 6.37 18.68
C PRO A 4 -6.16 6.04 19.07
N GLY A 5 -5.64 4.96 18.50
CA GLY A 5 -4.25 4.54 18.72
C GLY A 5 -3.32 5.67 18.27
N LYS A 6 -2.26 5.93 19.03
CA LYS A 6 -1.21 6.85 18.61
C LYS A 6 -0.20 6.10 17.74
N LEU A 7 0.07 6.61 16.54
CA LEU A 7 1.18 6.15 15.71
C LEU A 7 2.49 6.27 16.48
N ARG A 8 3.30 5.22 16.43
CA ARG A 8 4.64 5.17 17.02
C ARG A 8 5.62 4.82 15.93
N PHE A 9 6.64 5.64 15.79
CA PHE A 9 7.74 5.38 14.87
C PHE A 9 8.92 4.79 15.66
N PRO A 10 9.59 3.75 15.12
CA PRO A 10 10.80 3.20 15.73
C PRO A 10 11.96 4.21 15.63
N GLU A 11 13.12 3.84 16.19
CA GLU A 11 14.33 4.62 16.00
C GLU A 11 14.72 4.65 14.50
N SER A 12 14.91 5.85 13.94
CA SER A 12 15.11 6.03 12.51
C SER A 12 16.48 5.54 12.06
N LEU A 13 16.51 4.75 10.98
CA LEU A 13 17.76 4.31 10.35
C LEU A 13 18.65 5.49 9.93
N PHE A 14 18.06 6.53 9.34
CA PHE A 14 18.81 7.72 8.93
C PHE A 14 19.36 8.54 10.10
N THR A 15 18.76 8.44 11.29
CA THR A 15 19.32 9.09 12.49
C THR A 15 20.39 8.27 13.18
N SER A 16 20.33 6.93 13.08
CA SER A 16 21.20 6.01 13.82
C SER A 16 22.42 5.51 13.02
N ARG A 17 22.39 5.59 11.69
CA ARG A 17 23.47 5.13 10.80
C ARG A 17 24.02 6.25 9.91
N HIS A 18 25.34 6.26 9.75
CA HIS A 18 26.07 7.30 9.03
C HIS A 18 27.21 6.75 8.14
N ASP A 19 27.19 5.44 7.84
CA ASP A 19 28.13 4.85 6.88
C ASP A 19 27.88 5.34 5.45
N GLU A 20 28.84 5.10 4.55
CA GLU A 20 28.77 5.56 3.15
C GLU A 20 27.50 5.10 2.44
N ALA A 21 27.10 3.84 2.61
CA ALA A 21 25.91 3.31 1.94
C ALA A 21 24.64 4.00 2.44
N THR A 22 24.54 4.30 3.74
CA THR A 22 23.41 5.04 4.32
C THR A 22 23.32 6.47 3.78
N VAL A 23 24.44 7.18 3.67
CA VAL A 23 24.49 8.53 3.10
C VAL A 23 24.06 8.53 1.64
N VAL A 24 24.53 7.53 0.88
CA VAL A 24 24.16 7.37 -0.53
C VAL A 24 22.69 7.01 -0.70
N LEU A 25 22.17 6.08 0.11
CA LEU A 25 20.76 5.71 0.09
C LEU A 25 19.87 6.94 0.28
N ARG A 26 20.14 7.74 1.34
CA ARG A 26 19.39 8.98 1.59
C ARG A 26 19.41 9.90 0.38
N ARG A 27 20.60 10.13 -0.19
CA ARG A 27 20.76 11.03 -1.33
C ARG A 27 19.97 10.55 -2.55
N LEU A 28 19.99 9.25 -2.84
CA LEU A 28 19.26 8.68 -3.96
C LEU A 28 17.75 8.74 -3.76
N MET A 29 17.25 8.62 -2.52
CA MET A 29 15.82 8.83 -2.21
C MET A 29 15.39 10.28 -2.45
N GLU A 30 16.21 11.24 -2.01
CA GLU A 30 15.99 12.68 -2.27
C GLU A 30 15.99 12.97 -3.78
N ASP A 31 17.01 12.47 -4.50
CA ASP A 31 17.11 12.66 -5.94
C ASP A 31 15.91 12.00 -6.66
N ASN A 32 15.42 10.84 -6.20
CA ASN A 32 14.22 10.21 -6.76
C ASN A 32 12.96 11.07 -6.57
N HIS A 33 12.73 11.58 -5.37
CA HIS A 33 11.58 12.43 -5.03
C HIS A 33 11.60 13.74 -5.83
N ASP A 34 12.77 14.35 -5.98
CA ASP A 34 12.93 15.63 -6.68
C ASP A 34 12.74 15.49 -8.20
N GLN A 35 13.17 14.36 -8.78
CA GLN A 35 13.34 14.24 -10.23
C GLN A 35 12.34 13.33 -10.92
N ASN A 36 11.72 12.37 -10.21
CA ASN A 36 10.87 11.36 -10.81
C ASN A 36 9.45 11.42 -10.25
N ARG A 37 8.49 10.97 -11.06
CA ARG A 37 7.09 10.79 -10.63
C ARG A 37 6.94 9.55 -9.73
N LEU A 38 5.87 9.49 -8.95
CA LEU A 38 5.47 8.30 -8.19
C LEU A 38 4.80 7.26 -9.11
N LEU A 39 4.22 7.71 -10.22
CA LEU A 39 3.64 6.92 -11.30
C LEU A 39 4.32 7.22 -12.64
N TYR A 40 4.49 6.19 -13.46
CA TYR A 40 4.95 6.28 -14.85
C TYR A 40 4.05 5.45 -15.75
N LYS A 41 4.00 5.76 -17.05
CA LYS A 41 3.09 5.12 -18.01
C LYS A 41 1.64 5.08 -17.49
N GLU A 42 1.22 6.18 -16.86
CA GLU A 42 -0.10 6.44 -16.24
C GLU A 42 -0.49 5.58 -15.02
N VAL A 43 -0.08 4.32 -14.96
CA VAL A 43 -0.59 3.36 -13.95
C VAL A 43 0.47 2.54 -13.24
N LEU A 44 1.74 2.61 -13.66
CA LEU A 44 2.83 1.83 -13.04
C LEU A 44 3.48 2.64 -11.92
N HIS A 45 3.86 1.97 -10.84
CA HIS A 45 4.42 2.60 -9.64
C HIS A 45 5.94 2.69 -9.71
N ASN A 46 6.50 3.83 -9.31
CA ASN A 46 7.94 4.00 -9.17
C ASN A 46 8.47 3.11 -8.03
N HIS A 47 9.19 2.04 -8.38
CA HIS A 47 9.72 1.06 -7.43
C HIS A 47 11.14 1.39 -6.92
N VAL A 48 11.73 2.51 -7.32
CA VAL A 48 13.12 2.87 -6.96
C VAL A 48 13.33 2.83 -5.44
N GLN A 49 12.37 3.36 -4.68
CA GLN A 49 12.46 3.41 -3.23
C GLN A 49 12.59 2.02 -2.62
N HIS A 50 11.63 1.13 -2.89
CA HIS A 50 11.62 -0.23 -2.36
C HIS A 50 12.85 -1.02 -2.82
N GLY A 51 13.22 -0.88 -4.10
CA GLY A 51 14.37 -1.56 -4.67
C GLY A 51 15.70 -1.16 -4.02
N LEU A 52 15.92 0.15 -3.81
CA LEU A 52 17.11 0.66 -3.13
C LEU A 52 17.15 0.23 -1.67
N LEU A 53 16.03 0.28 -0.96
CA LEU A 53 15.97 -0.12 0.44
C LEU A 53 16.23 -1.63 0.61
N ALA A 54 15.61 -2.46 -0.22
CA ALA A 54 15.85 -3.90 -0.24
C ALA A 54 17.32 -4.22 -0.53
N ALA A 55 17.92 -3.57 -1.54
CA ALA A 55 19.32 -3.74 -1.88
C ALA A 55 20.25 -3.32 -0.73
N TYR A 56 19.94 -2.21 -0.05
CA TYR A 56 20.67 -1.75 1.12
C TYR A 56 20.61 -2.77 2.27
N TYR A 57 19.43 -3.31 2.58
CA TYR A 57 19.28 -4.33 3.63
C TYR A 57 20.01 -5.64 3.32
N LEU A 58 20.14 -5.98 2.04
CA LEU A 58 20.95 -7.10 1.58
C LEU A 58 22.47 -6.82 1.60
N GLY A 59 22.90 -5.64 2.06
CA GLY A 59 24.30 -5.29 2.24
C GLY A 59 24.97 -4.65 1.02
N SER A 60 24.19 -4.05 0.11
CA SER A 60 24.74 -3.35 -1.05
C SER A 60 25.60 -2.15 -0.64
N SER A 61 26.72 -1.96 -1.34
CA SER A 61 27.55 -0.76 -1.20
C SER A 61 26.88 0.46 -1.84
N GLY A 62 27.31 1.69 -1.48
CA GLY A 62 26.82 2.89 -2.15
C GLY A 62 27.07 2.91 -3.66
N ALA A 63 28.15 2.28 -4.13
CA ALA A 63 28.40 2.11 -5.57
C ALA A 63 27.31 1.25 -6.23
N ARG A 64 26.93 0.13 -5.60
CA ARG A 64 25.88 -0.75 -6.11
C ARG A 64 24.50 -0.08 -6.07
N LEU A 65 24.22 0.71 -5.04
CA LEU A 65 22.98 1.49 -4.95
C LEU A 65 22.89 2.53 -6.09
N ARG A 66 23.98 3.22 -6.41
CA ARG A 66 24.04 4.17 -7.54
C ARG A 66 23.81 3.47 -8.89
N GLU A 67 24.39 2.29 -9.08
CA GLU A 67 24.15 1.48 -10.29
C GLU A 67 22.67 1.12 -10.41
N LEU A 68 22.07 0.59 -9.34
CA LEU A 68 20.65 0.22 -9.31
C LEU A 68 19.77 1.44 -9.65
N PHE A 69 19.99 2.56 -8.96
CA PHE A 69 19.26 3.79 -9.23
C PHE A 69 19.37 4.22 -10.70
N SER A 70 20.59 4.23 -11.26
CA SER A 70 20.84 4.66 -12.63
C SER A 70 20.15 3.79 -13.68
N GLU A 71 19.92 2.51 -13.38
CA GLU A 71 19.18 1.60 -14.27
C GLU A 71 17.67 1.76 -14.12
N GLU A 72 17.15 1.80 -12.90
CA GLU A 72 15.70 1.90 -12.64
C GLU A 72 15.11 3.21 -13.16
N ILE A 73 15.81 4.34 -13.01
CA ILE A 73 15.28 5.65 -13.46
C ILE A 73 15.13 5.78 -14.98
N LYS A 74 15.71 4.87 -15.78
CA LYS A 74 15.61 4.94 -17.26
C LYS A 74 14.19 4.72 -17.77
N GLU A 75 13.39 3.96 -17.03
CA GLU A 75 12.00 3.66 -17.38
C GLU A 75 11.02 4.69 -16.78
N LEU A 76 11.50 5.54 -15.86
CA LEU A 76 10.66 6.50 -15.15
C LEU A 76 10.43 7.77 -15.96
N GLU A 77 9.31 8.41 -15.65
CA GLU A 77 8.98 9.72 -16.17
C GLU A 77 9.50 10.81 -15.23
N PRO A 78 10.09 11.88 -15.77
CA PRO A 78 10.55 13.00 -14.97
C PRO A 78 9.37 13.70 -14.31
N ARG A 79 9.61 14.25 -13.11
CA ARG A 79 8.66 15.13 -12.43
C ARG A 79 8.45 16.38 -13.29
N GLU A 80 7.22 16.59 -13.74
CA GLU A 80 6.83 17.80 -14.48
C GLU A 80 6.37 18.91 -13.52
N GLU A 81 6.13 20.12 -14.03
CA GLU A 81 5.38 21.13 -13.28
C GLU A 81 3.88 20.80 -13.27
N SER A 82 3.19 21.06 -12.16
CA SER A 82 1.74 20.88 -12.15
C SER A 82 1.09 21.86 -13.11
N LYS A 83 0.26 21.31 -14.00
CA LYS A 83 -0.54 22.07 -14.98
C LYS A 83 -1.96 22.33 -14.47
N ARG A 84 -2.27 21.92 -13.24
CA ARG A 84 -3.63 21.94 -12.66
C ARG A 84 -3.76 23.00 -11.58
N GLU A 85 -5.00 23.26 -11.19
CA GLU A 85 -5.28 24.12 -10.04
C GLU A 85 -4.79 23.47 -8.75
N LYS A 86 -4.19 24.28 -7.88
CA LYS A 86 -3.64 23.80 -6.62
C LYS A 86 -4.75 23.30 -5.71
N ILE A 87 -4.52 22.15 -5.09
CA ILE A 87 -5.31 21.69 -3.95
C ILE A 87 -5.05 22.66 -2.79
N THR A 88 -6.08 23.38 -2.37
CA THR A 88 -5.97 24.41 -1.31
C THR A 88 -6.73 24.04 -0.03
N THR A 89 -7.62 23.05 -0.10
CA THR A 89 -8.45 22.60 1.02
C THR A 89 -8.61 21.08 0.99
N GLU A 90 -8.98 20.50 2.13
CA GLU A 90 -9.30 19.07 2.20
C GLU A 90 -10.53 18.69 1.37
N LEU A 91 -11.49 19.62 1.21
CA LEU A 91 -12.66 19.39 0.35
C LEU A 91 -12.24 19.17 -1.10
N VAL A 92 -11.35 20.02 -1.62
CA VAL A 92 -10.81 19.88 -2.99
C VAL A 92 -9.98 18.60 -3.11
N LEU A 93 -9.21 18.24 -2.06
CA LEU A 93 -8.48 16.98 -2.03
C LEU A 93 -9.45 15.80 -2.15
N ASP A 94 -10.52 15.77 -1.37
CA ASP A 94 -11.49 14.67 -1.34
C ASP A 94 -12.24 14.48 -2.66
N GLU A 95 -12.50 15.57 -3.39
CA GLU A 95 -13.11 15.56 -4.73
C GLU A 95 -12.19 14.97 -5.80
N LEU A 96 -10.87 15.01 -5.60
CA LEU A 96 -9.87 14.56 -6.56
C LEU A 96 -9.31 13.16 -6.25
N LEU A 97 -9.65 12.56 -5.12
CA LEU A 97 -9.14 11.24 -4.74
C LEU A 97 -9.34 10.21 -5.86
N GLY A 98 -8.25 9.55 -6.27
CA GLY A 98 -8.22 8.55 -7.34
C GLY A 98 -8.03 9.15 -8.74
N HIS A 99 -7.99 10.47 -8.88
CA HIS A 99 -7.67 11.14 -10.14
C HIS A 99 -6.15 11.13 -10.32
N LYS A 100 -5.64 10.10 -10.98
CA LYS A 100 -4.20 9.85 -11.16
C LYS A 100 -3.46 11.02 -11.81
N GLU A 101 -4.16 11.79 -12.62
CA GLU A 101 -3.66 13.00 -13.27
C GLU A 101 -3.37 14.17 -12.31
N ASN A 102 -3.80 14.07 -11.04
CA ASN A 102 -3.55 15.03 -9.96
C ASN A 102 -2.43 14.59 -9.01
N GLU A 103 -1.71 13.50 -9.31
CA GLU A 103 -0.58 12.99 -8.52
C GLU A 103 0.32 14.09 -7.98
N LEU A 104 0.83 14.96 -8.84
CA LEU A 104 1.75 16.02 -8.45
C LEU A 104 1.09 17.09 -7.56
N ASP A 105 -0.21 17.35 -7.75
CA ASP A 105 -0.95 18.27 -6.89
C ASP A 105 -1.06 17.71 -5.47
N PHE A 106 -1.26 16.39 -5.33
CA PHE A 106 -1.24 15.72 -4.03
C PHE A 106 0.14 15.82 -3.38
N ILE A 107 1.22 15.55 -4.12
CA ILE A 107 2.59 15.68 -3.60
C ILE A 107 2.82 17.11 -3.07
N ILE A 108 2.53 18.13 -3.88
CA ILE A 108 2.71 19.54 -3.51
C ILE A 108 1.86 19.88 -2.26
N TYR A 109 0.63 19.37 -2.18
CA TYR A 109 -0.24 19.60 -1.03
C TYR A 109 0.35 19.04 0.26
N PHE A 110 0.80 17.78 0.26
CA PHE A 110 1.38 17.13 1.43
C PHE A 110 2.75 17.71 1.82
N GLU A 111 3.59 18.08 0.85
CA GLU A 111 4.85 18.82 1.09
C GLU A 111 4.63 20.17 1.79
N GLN A 112 3.55 20.88 1.46
CA GLN A 112 3.20 22.13 2.14
C GLN A 112 2.78 21.89 3.60
N GLN A 113 2.08 20.78 3.89
CA GLN A 113 1.75 20.41 5.27
C GLN A 113 3.01 20.13 6.11
N ARG A 114 4.05 19.54 5.51
CA ARG A 114 5.38 19.39 6.11
C ARG A 114 6.02 20.73 6.49
N SER A 115 5.82 21.76 5.67
CA SER A 115 6.55 23.03 5.78
C SER A 115 5.83 24.10 6.61
N ASN A 116 4.50 24.11 6.60
CA ASN A 116 3.68 25.21 7.12
C ASN A 116 3.30 25.09 8.60
N SER A 117 3.71 24.02 9.26
CA SER A 117 3.09 23.67 10.52
C SER A 117 4.11 23.67 11.66
N GLY A 118 3.80 24.42 12.72
CA GLY A 118 4.33 24.13 14.05
C GLY A 118 3.78 22.80 14.63
N VAL A 119 3.36 21.88 13.75
CA VAL A 119 2.80 20.55 14.02
C VAL A 119 3.92 19.56 13.76
N TYR A 120 4.15 18.64 14.68
CA TYR A 120 5.18 17.62 14.49
C TYR A 120 4.77 16.67 13.36
N VAL A 121 5.71 16.22 12.52
CA VAL A 121 5.43 15.28 11.41
C VAL A 121 4.55 14.11 11.84
N GLN A 122 4.77 13.59 13.05
CA GLN A 122 3.97 12.50 13.62
C GLN A 122 2.50 12.87 13.84
N GLU A 123 2.20 14.09 14.27
CA GLU A 123 0.83 14.59 14.43
C GLU A 123 0.14 14.76 13.08
N ALA A 124 0.86 15.23 12.06
CA ALA A 124 0.34 15.30 10.70
C ALA A 124 0.01 13.91 10.15
N LEU A 125 0.92 12.94 10.31
CA LEU A 125 0.69 11.56 9.85
C LEU A 125 -0.45 10.89 10.63
N GLN A 126 -0.53 11.10 11.95
CA GLN A 126 -1.65 10.64 12.77
C GLN A 126 -2.98 11.16 12.22
N TYR A 127 -3.04 12.46 11.94
CA TYR A 127 -4.25 13.09 11.43
C TYR A 127 -4.72 12.44 10.12
N TRP A 128 -3.84 12.36 9.13
CA TRP A 128 -4.19 11.83 7.81
C TRP A 128 -4.54 10.34 7.84
N ILE A 129 -3.81 9.55 8.61
CA ILE A 129 -3.94 8.09 8.61
C ILE A 129 -5.11 7.63 9.48
N LEU A 130 -5.34 8.27 10.64
CA LEU A 130 -6.23 7.74 11.69
C LEU A 130 -7.30 8.70 12.23
N ASP A 131 -7.09 10.02 12.21
CA ASP A 131 -8.00 10.93 12.95
C ASP A 131 -8.97 11.71 12.05
N ARG A 132 -8.68 11.86 10.75
CA ARG A 132 -9.57 12.57 9.81
C ARG A 132 -10.83 11.75 9.51
N GLU A 133 -11.93 12.41 9.13
CA GLU A 133 -13.21 11.73 8.83
C GLU A 133 -13.10 10.67 7.74
N LYS A 134 -12.32 10.95 6.68
CA LYS A 134 -12.04 10.02 5.59
C LYS A 134 -10.63 9.47 5.72
N GLU A 135 -10.41 8.64 6.74
CA GLU A 135 -9.10 8.06 7.10
C GLU A 135 -8.35 7.49 5.88
N PHE A 136 -7.02 7.67 5.83
CA PHE A 136 -6.18 7.11 4.76
C PHE A 136 -5.76 5.67 5.01
N LEU A 137 -5.74 5.20 6.27
CA LEU A 137 -5.32 3.83 6.60
C LEU A 137 -6.03 2.77 5.73
N PRO A 138 -7.36 2.79 5.55
CA PRO A 138 -8.02 1.78 4.73
C PRO A 138 -7.74 1.94 3.23
N ALA A 139 -7.35 3.15 2.80
CA ALA A 139 -7.04 3.46 1.40
C ALA A 139 -5.63 3.03 0.98
N PHE A 140 -4.77 2.66 1.95
CA PHE A 140 -3.46 2.07 1.66
C PHE A 140 -3.54 0.79 0.84
N ILE A 141 -4.69 0.11 0.77
CA ILE A 141 -4.94 -1.03 -0.14
C ILE A 141 -4.89 -0.64 -1.64
N GLY A 142 -5.03 0.65 -1.95
CA GLY A 142 -4.95 1.20 -3.30
C GLY A 142 -3.62 0.87 -3.97
N GLY A 143 -3.62 0.81 -5.31
CA GLY A 143 -2.40 0.61 -6.08
C GLY A 143 -1.63 -0.65 -5.71
N TYR A 144 -2.30 -1.75 -5.33
CA TYR A 144 -1.67 -3.00 -4.86
C TYR A 144 -0.80 -2.81 -3.61
N ALA A 145 -1.28 -2.00 -2.67
CA ALA A 145 -0.59 -1.69 -1.42
C ALA A 145 0.72 -0.90 -1.55
N HIS A 146 1.09 -0.39 -2.73
CA HIS A 146 2.27 0.49 -2.87
C HIS A 146 2.30 1.68 -1.89
N PRO A 147 1.18 2.36 -1.58
CA PRO A 147 1.19 3.38 -0.54
C PRO A 147 1.57 2.84 0.84
N LEU A 148 1.11 1.63 1.20
CA LEU A 148 1.48 0.97 2.46
C LEU A 148 2.98 0.65 2.50
N ILE A 149 3.50 0.04 1.43
CA ILE A 149 4.92 -0.32 1.32
C ILE A 149 5.78 0.94 1.41
N MET A 150 5.37 2.02 0.72
CA MET A 150 6.07 3.30 0.74
C MET A 150 6.06 3.95 2.12
N PHE A 151 4.95 3.84 2.84
CA PHE A 151 4.83 4.31 4.21
C PHE A 151 5.69 3.49 5.17
N ALA A 152 5.71 2.16 5.04
CA ALA A 152 6.54 1.27 5.87
C ALA A 152 8.04 1.58 5.71
N ASP A 153 8.51 1.73 4.47
CA ASP A 153 9.87 2.18 4.17
C ASP A 153 10.17 3.55 4.81
N ALA A 154 9.21 4.48 4.74
CA ALA A 154 9.37 5.81 5.32
C ALA A 154 9.50 5.77 6.84
N VAL A 155 8.73 4.89 7.49
CA VAL A 155 8.79 4.62 8.94
C VAL A 155 10.17 4.07 9.31
N GLU A 156 10.63 3.05 8.58
CA GLU A 156 11.91 2.37 8.83
C GLU A 156 13.11 3.33 8.63
N LEU A 157 13.07 4.12 7.57
CA LEU A 157 14.09 5.13 7.29
C LEU A 157 13.98 6.34 8.21
N GLY A 158 12.81 6.61 8.79
CA GLY A 158 12.47 7.86 9.46
C GLY A 158 12.48 9.06 8.52
N SER A 159 11.97 8.88 7.30
CA SER A 159 11.92 9.93 6.29
C SER A 159 10.52 10.53 6.22
N SER A 160 10.37 11.77 6.71
CA SER A 160 9.10 12.50 6.58
C SER A 160 8.72 12.72 5.11
N MET A 161 9.71 12.95 4.24
CA MET A 161 9.49 13.18 2.81
C MET A 161 8.77 11.98 2.18
N LEU A 162 9.31 10.78 2.38
CA LEU A 162 8.72 9.55 1.85
C LEU A 162 7.36 9.23 2.51
N ALA A 163 7.17 9.61 3.77
CA ALA A 163 5.88 9.43 4.43
C ALA A 163 4.79 10.32 3.81
N PHE A 164 5.14 11.54 3.40
CA PHE A 164 4.23 12.43 2.66
C PHE A 164 4.02 11.99 1.21
N ASP A 165 5.05 11.42 0.55
CA ASP A 165 4.89 10.77 -0.76
C ASP A 165 3.94 9.59 -0.69
N ALA A 166 3.99 8.78 0.38
CA ALA A 166 3.05 7.69 0.60
C ALA A 166 1.60 8.19 0.75
N LEU A 167 1.37 9.32 1.43
CA LEU A 167 0.05 9.95 1.48
C LEU A 167 -0.39 10.47 0.09
N ALA A 168 0.52 11.08 -0.66
CA ALA A 168 0.24 11.52 -2.02
C ALA A 168 -0.13 10.34 -2.93
N LEU A 169 0.59 9.23 -2.82
CA LEU A 169 0.31 8.00 -3.56
C LEU A 169 -1.02 7.40 -3.12
N THR A 170 -1.35 7.42 -1.82
CA THR A 170 -2.66 6.99 -1.30
C THR A 170 -3.81 7.78 -1.91
N ALA A 171 -3.66 9.09 -2.02
CA ALA A 171 -4.64 9.96 -2.65
C ALA A 171 -4.78 9.68 -4.16
N THR A 172 -3.64 9.43 -4.83
CA THR A 172 -3.54 9.12 -6.26
C THR A 172 -4.15 7.75 -6.60
N ASP A 173 -3.93 6.75 -5.75
CA ASP A 173 -4.38 5.36 -5.90
C ASP A 173 -5.67 5.04 -5.15
N TRP A 174 -6.40 6.08 -4.74
CA TRP A 174 -7.65 5.90 -4.01
C TRP A 174 -8.59 4.94 -4.77
N SER A 175 -8.95 3.83 -4.13
CA SER A 175 -9.64 2.72 -4.76
C SER A 175 -11.07 2.56 -4.21
N PRO A 176 -12.05 2.12 -5.02
CA PRO A 176 -13.34 1.66 -4.52
C PRO A 176 -13.23 0.53 -3.48
N LEU A 177 -12.13 -0.25 -3.49
CA LEU A 177 -11.86 -1.27 -2.49
C LEU A 177 -11.78 -0.69 -1.07
N THR A 178 -11.39 0.58 -0.92
CA THR A 178 -11.41 1.31 0.35
C THR A 178 -12.79 1.26 1.01
N THR A 179 -13.86 1.36 0.22
CA THR A 179 -15.24 1.25 0.72
C THR A 179 -15.59 -0.17 1.16
N LEU A 180 -15.07 -1.20 0.48
CA LEU A 180 -15.29 -2.61 0.87
C LEU A 180 -14.64 -2.96 2.21
N VAL A 181 -13.48 -2.39 2.52
CA VAL A 181 -12.77 -2.67 3.78
C VAL A 181 -13.25 -1.80 4.95
N THR A 182 -13.99 -0.72 4.68
CA THR A 182 -14.54 0.20 5.71
C THR A 182 -16.04 0.04 5.96
N MET A 183 -16.74 -0.74 5.13
CA MET A 183 -18.18 -0.90 5.30
C MET A 183 -18.54 -1.64 6.59
N ASN A 184 -19.73 -1.34 7.10
CA ASN A 184 -20.31 -2.12 8.18
C ASN A 184 -20.69 -3.51 7.66
N LEU A 185 -19.84 -4.49 7.96
CA LEU A 185 -20.05 -5.88 7.56
C LEU A 185 -21.17 -6.50 8.40
N PRO A 186 -22.04 -7.33 7.80
CA PRO A 186 -23.03 -8.09 8.56
C PRO A 186 -22.32 -9.06 9.52
N PRO A 187 -22.91 -9.37 10.70
CA PRO A 187 -22.38 -10.42 11.56
C PRO A 187 -22.29 -11.73 10.78
N PRO A 188 -21.13 -12.43 10.81
CA PRO A 188 -20.98 -13.66 10.06
C PRO A 188 -21.93 -14.74 10.62
N GLU A 189 -22.59 -15.47 9.73
CA GLU A 189 -23.45 -16.61 10.09
C GLU A 189 -22.63 -17.82 10.57
N THR A 190 -21.35 -17.87 10.19
CA THR A 190 -20.42 -18.95 10.52
C THR A 190 -19.04 -18.38 10.82
N CYS A 191 -18.38 -18.90 11.85
CA CYS A 191 -16.98 -18.56 12.13
C CYS A 191 -16.02 -19.43 11.29
N SER A 192 -14.77 -19.02 11.21
CA SER A 192 -13.65 -19.85 10.72
C SER A 192 -12.65 -20.12 11.83
N ASN A 193 -11.87 -21.21 11.69
CA ASN A 193 -10.77 -21.55 12.60
C ASN A 193 -9.40 -21.20 12.03
N SER A 194 -9.32 -20.90 10.72
CA SER A 194 -8.10 -20.46 10.03
C SER A 194 -8.45 -19.60 8.81
N LEU A 195 -7.50 -18.79 8.35
CA LEU A 195 -7.54 -18.07 7.08
C LEU A 195 -7.56 -19.03 5.88
N LEU A 196 -6.85 -20.16 5.98
CA LEU A 196 -6.87 -21.18 4.93
C LEU A 196 -8.25 -21.83 4.76
N GLU A 197 -8.99 -22.05 5.87
CA GLU A 197 -10.38 -22.52 5.82
C GLU A 197 -11.29 -21.48 5.14
N ILE A 198 -11.05 -20.17 5.33
CA ILE A 198 -11.79 -19.12 4.61
C ILE A 198 -11.50 -19.19 3.11
N LEU A 199 -10.23 -19.33 2.71
CA LEU A 199 -9.86 -19.47 1.30
C LEU A 199 -10.41 -20.73 0.65
N ASP A 200 -10.45 -21.86 1.37
CA ASP A 200 -11.07 -23.08 0.88
C ASP A 200 -12.57 -22.92 0.70
N LYS A 201 -13.25 -22.21 1.61
CA LYS A 201 -14.68 -21.85 1.42
C LYS A 201 -14.88 -20.97 0.20
N ILE A 202 -14.04 -19.94 -0.01
CA ILE A 202 -14.09 -19.08 -1.21
C ILE A 202 -13.91 -19.91 -2.48
N ARG A 203 -12.90 -20.80 -2.50
CA ARG A 203 -12.59 -21.66 -3.65
C ARG A 203 -13.77 -22.55 -4.06
N ASN A 204 -14.56 -23.00 -3.09
CA ASN A 204 -15.70 -23.90 -3.31
C ASN A 204 -17.05 -23.16 -3.38
N ASP A 205 -17.08 -21.82 -3.37
CA ASP A 205 -18.32 -21.05 -3.41
C ASP A 205 -18.80 -20.86 -4.86
N SER A 206 -19.94 -21.47 -5.19
CA SER A 206 -20.54 -21.39 -6.52
C SER A 206 -20.92 -19.97 -6.96
N SER A 207 -20.95 -19.00 -6.03
CA SER A 207 -21.21 -17.59 -6.35
C SER A 207 -20.12 -16.96 -7.23
N PHE A 208 -18.93 -17.58 -7.29
CA PHE A 208 -17.82 -17.16 -8.15
C PHE A 208 -17.73 -17.95 -9.47
N GLU A 209 -18.57 -18.97 -9.67
CA GLU A 209 -18.56 -19.76 -10.90
C GLU A 209 -19.01 -18.92 -12.11
N HIS A 210 -18.23 -18.97 -13.19
CA HIS A 210 -18.52 -18.29 -14.45
C HIS A 210 -18.67 -16.76 -14.34
N VAL A 211 -18.20 -16.14 -13.26
CA VAL A 211 -18.24 -14.68 -13.09
C VAL A 211 -17.26 -13.97 -14.03
N VAL A 212 -16.10 -14.57 -14.27
CA VAL A 212 -15.03 -14.01 -15.11
C VAL A 212 -14.65 -15.00 -16.23
N PRO A 213 -14.28 -14.52 -17.43
CA PRO A 213 -13.96 -15.39 -18.56
C PRO A 213 -12.58 -16.06 -18.45
N SER A 214 -11.70 -15.51 -17.61
CA SER A 214 -10.34 -15.98 -17.39
C SER A 214 -9.82 -15.51 -16.02
N PRO A 215 -8.80 -16.16 -15.44
CA PRO A 215 -8.09 -15.63 -14.28
C PRO A 215 -7.45 -14.26 -14.57
N GLY A 216 -7.39 -13.40 -13.57
CA GLY A 216 -6.60 -12.16 -13.62
C GLY A 216 -7.27 -10.96 -12.96
N ILE A 217 -6.44 -10.02 -12.52
CA ILE A 217 -6.83 -8.83 -11.74
C ILE A 217 -7.74 -7.87 -12.53
N GLN A 218 -7.64 -7.89 -13.86
CA GLN A 218 -8.43 -7.04 -14.75
C GLN A 218 -9.95 -7.25 -14.59
N HIS A 219 -10.36 -8.38 -14.01
CA HIS A 219 -11.76 -8.73 -13.81
C HIS A 219 -12.33 -8.31 -12.44
N ILE A 220 -11.58 -7.60 -11.59
CA ILE A 220 -12.09 -7.12 -10.29
C ILE A 220 -13.43 -6.39 -10.45
N ALA A 221 -13.55 -5.50 -11.44
CA ALA A 221 -14.78 -4.75 -11.67
C ALA A 221 -15.96 -5.65 -12.05
N GLU A 222 -15.72 -6.71 -12.83
CA GLU A 222 -16.75 -7.69 -13.21
C GLU A 222 -17.26 -8.47 -11.98
N ILE A 223 -16.34 -8.85 -11.09
CA ILE A 223 -16.67 -9.52 -9.82
C ILE A 223 -17.51 -8.58 -8.94
N LEU A 224 -17.09 -7.32 -8.79
CA LEU A 224 -17.79 -6.34 -7.94
C LEU A 224 -19.16 -5.92 -8.49
N HIS A 225 -19.37 -6.02 -9.80
CA HIS A 225 -20.68 -5.77 -10.44
C HIS A 225 -21.59 -7.01 -10.45
N ASN A 226 -21.07 -8.20 -10.14
CA ASN A 226 -21.87 -9.41 -10.04
C ASN A 226 -22.49 -9.53 -8.64
N GLY A 227 -23.81 -9.37 -8.55
CA GLY A 227 -24.53 -9.36 -7.27
C GLY A 227 -24.23 -10.55 -6.34
N PRO A 228 -24.34 -11.81 -6.81
CA PRO A 228 -23.94 -12.99 -6.05
C PRO A 228 -22.48 -12.97 -5.58
N ALA A 229 -21.53 -12.67 -6.47
CA ALA A 229 -20.11 -12.64 -6.12
C ALA A 229 -19.79 -11.54 -5.10
N THR A 230 -20.36 -10.34 -5.26
CA THR A 230 -20.21 -9.24 -4.30
C THR A 230 -20.80 -9.59 -2.94
N ALA A 231 -21.96 -10.25 -2.89
CA ALA A 231 -22.54 -10.74 -1.64
C ALA A 231 -21.62 -11.79 -0.96
N ALA A 232 -21.01 -12.68 -1.75
CA ALA A 232 -20.04 -13.64 -1.24
C ALA A 232 -18.77 -12.95 -0.72
N ILE A 233 -18.22 -11.94 -1.41
CA ILE A 233 -17.09 -11.13 -0.92
C ILE A 233 -17.43 -10.52 0.45
N ILE A 234 -18.57 -9.84 0.57
CA ILE A 234 -18.99 -9.21 1.83
C ILE A 234 -19.13 -10.25 2.95
N LYS A 235 -19.71 -11.41 2.65
CA LYS A 235 -19.80 -12.55 3.59
C LYS A 235 -18.41 -12.98 4.07
N TYR A 236 -17.46 -13.23 3.16
CA TYR A 236 -16.12 -13.71 3.53
C TYR A 236 -15.27 -12.64 4.23
N LEU A 237 -15.44 -11.36 3.88
CA LEU A 237 -14.87 -10.24 4.63
C LEU A 237 -15.40 -10.22 6.07
N GLY A 238 -16.69 -10.46 6.29
CA GLY A 238 -17.28 -10.57 7.63
C GLY A 238 -16.66 -11.69 8.47
N ILE A 239 -16.49 -12.88 7.87
CA ILE A 239 -15.85 -14.04 8.53
C ILE A 239 -14.38 -13.74 8.84
N GLY A 240 -13.64 -13.16 7.89
CA GLY A 240 -12.25 -12.76 8.07
C GLY A 240 -12.10 -11.71 9.16
N ASN A 241 -12.94 -10.67 9.15
CA ASN A 241 -12.93 -9.61 10.14
C ASN A 241 -13.19 -10.15 11.56
N GLU A 242 -14.15 -11.06 11.74
CA GLU A 242 -14.39 -11.72 13.02
C GLU A 242 -13.18 -12.56 13.46
N TYR A 243 -12.55 -13.27 12.52
CA TYR A 243 -11.39 -14.11 12.81
C TYR A 243 -10.18 -13.27 13.28
N ILE A 244 -9.87 -12.17 12.58
CA ILE A 244 -8.73 -11.30 12.90
C ILE A 244 -8.99 -10.38 14.11
N SER A 245 -10.26 -10.05 14.41
CA SER A 245 -10.64 -9.17 15.53
C SER A 245 -10.64 -9.86 16.90
N ARG A 246 -10.16 -11.10 17.00
CA ARG A 246 -10.03 -11.81 18.28
C ARG A 246 -9.07 -11.05 19.21
N PRO A 247 -9.34 -11.02 20.53
CA PRO A 247 -8.96 -9.92 21.44
C PRO A 247 -7.46 -9.68 21.70
N GLU A 248 -6.57 -10.42 21.07
CA GLU A 248 -5.14 -10.19 21.13
C GLU A 248 -4.63 -9.86 19.74
N PHE A 249 -3.81 -8.80 19.63
CA PHE A 249 -2.92 -8.60 18.48
C PHE A 249 -2.10 -9.88 18.33
N ASN A 250 -2.59 -10.76 17.48
CA ASN A 250 -2.18 -12.15 17.54
C ASN A 250 -1.04 -12.32 16.55
N LEU A 251 0.19 -12.35 17.06
CA LEU A 251 1.36 -12.74 16.27
C LEU A 251 1.11 -14.04 15.50
N GLN A 252 0.24 -14.92 15.99
CA GLN A 252 -0.21 -16.11 15.28
C GLN A 252 -1.06 -15.77 14.04
N VAL A 253 -2.02 -14.83 14.13
CA VAL A 253 -2.83 -14.41 12.96
C VAL A 253 -1.95 -13.69 11.95
N THR A 254 -1.04 -12.81 12.39
CA THR A 254 -0.05 -12.19 11.48
C THR A 254 0.83 -13.24 10.82
N GLY A 255 1.33 -14.22 11.58
CA GLY A 255 2.11 -15.33 11.03
C GLY A 255 1.31 -16.17 10.02
N GLU A 256 0.02 -16.38 10.29
CA GLU A 256 -0.89 -17.09 9.39
C GLU A 256 -1.18 -16.29 8.11
N MET A 257 -1.33 -14.96 8.20
CA MET A 257 -1.47 -14.10 7.01
C MET A 257 -0.26 -14.24 6.08
N VAL A 258 0.95 -14.15 6.64
CA VAL A 258 2.20 -14.34 5.89
C VAL A 258 2.27 -15.74 5.29
N GLU A 259 1.94 -16.79 6.06
CA GLU A 259 1.93 -18.17 5.57
C GLU A 259 0.96 -18.36 4.40
N VAL A 260 -0.25 -17.80 4.51
CA VAL A 260 -1.25 -17.83 3.44
C VAL A 260 -0.79 -17.06 2.21
N ALA A 261 -0.17 -15.89 2.37
CA ALA A 261 0.41 -15.14 1.26
C ALA A 261 1.52 -15.93 0.55
N ILE A 262 2.36 -16.66 1.29
CA ILE A 262 3.36 -17.58 0.73
C ILE A 262 2.66 -18.70 -0.05
N TYR A 263 1.63 -19.34 0.50
CA TYR A 263 0.92 -20.40 -0.21
C TYR A 263 0.23 -19.89 -1.48
N LEU A 264 -0.37 -18.70 -1.44
CA LEU A 264 -0.98 -18.10 -2.63
C LEU A 264 0.08 -17.85 -3.72
N LEU A 265 1.26 -17.35 -3.38
CA LEU A 265 2.31 -17.13 -4.37
C LEU A 265 2.95 -18.45 -4.86
N MET A 266 3.28 -19.35 -3.93
CA MET A 266 4.15 -20.50 -4.19
C MET A 266 3.39 -21.78 -4.56
N CYS A 267 2.09 -21.86 -4.30
CA CYS A 267 1.31 -23.11 -4.44
C CYS A 267 0.12 -23.01 -5.40
N THR A 268 -0.06 -21.89 -6.11
CA THR A 268 -1.13 -21.71 -7.10
C THR A 268 -0.69 -21.94 -8.55
N HIS A 269 0.58 -22.26 -8.78
CA HIS A 269 1.11 -22.56 -10.10
C HIS A 269 0.66 -23.94 -10.63
N VAL A 270 0.77 -24.14 -11.93
CA VAL A 270 0.54 -25.45 -12.55
C VAL A 270 1.62 -26.44 -12.08
N PRO A 271 1.27 -27.66 -11.59
CA PRO A 271 2.27 -28.65 -11.22
C PRO A 271 3.30 -28.87 -12.34
N GLU A 272 4.58 -28.96 -11.98
CA GLU A 272 5.72 -29.13 -12.91
C GLU A 272 6.01 -27.94 -13.84
N ALA A 273 5.24 -26.85 -13.76
CA ALA A 273 5.44 -25.62 -14.53
C ALA A 273 5.31 -24.39 -13.61
N PRO A 274 6.30 -24.13 -12.74
CA PRO A 274 6.22 -23.03 -11.79
C PRO A 274 6.23 -21.68 -12.51
N THR A 275 5.16 -20.92 -12.30
CA THR A 275 5.00 -19.53 -12.72
C THR A 275 4.45 -18.74 -11.56
N PHE A 276 5.07 -17.62 -11.23
CA PHE A 276 4.66 -16.77 -10.11
C PHE A 276 3.87 -15.57 -10.62
N ASP A 277 2.75 -15.27 -9.95
CA ASP A 277 1.90 -14.16 -10.32
C ASP A 277 2.37 -12.86 -9.63
N PHE A 278 2.58 -11.82 -10.43
CA PHE A 278 3.03 -10.51 -9.96
C PHE A 278 2.07 -9.90 -8.92
N TYR A 279 0.76 -10.05 -9.10
CA TYR A 279 -0.22 -9.50 -8.17
C TYR A 279 -0.29 -10.29 -6.87
N LEU A 280 -0.16 -11.62 -6.92
CA LEU A 280 -0.10 -12.44 -5.70
C LEU A 280 1.16 -12.17 -4.87
N ASN A 281 2.26 -11.76 -5.50
CA ASN A 281 3.46 -11.31 -4.79
C ASN A 281 3.19 -10.08 -3.90
N HIS A 282 2.21 -9.24 -4.24
CA HIS A 282 1.90 -8.05 -3.44
C HIS A 282 1.31 -8.36 -2.08
N ASN A 283 0.74 -9.56 -1.89
CA ASN A 283 0.36 -9.99 -0.54
C ASN A 283 1.63 -10.07 0.33
N LEU A 284 2.74 -10.64 -0.15
CA LEU A 284 3.98 -10.70 0.64
C LEU A 284 4.67 -9.36 0.85
N THR A 285 4.59 -8.46 -0.13
CA THR A 285 5.28 -7.16 -0.02
C THR A 285 4.44 -6.12 0.72
N GLY A 286 3.11 -6.22 0.63
CA GLY A 286 2.14 -5.32 1.25
C GLY A 286 1.62 -5.77 2.62
N ASP A 287 1.76 -7.06 3.00
CA ASP A 287 1.36 -7.57 4.33
C ASP A 287 2.38 -7.24 5.45
N GLN A 288 3.17 -6.16 5.31
CA GLN A 288 4.20 -5.74 6.29
C GLN A 288 3.64 -4.96 7.49
#